data_AF-A0A317IVJ1-F1
#
_entry.id   AF-A0A317IVJ1-F1
#
_cell.length_a   1.000
_cell.length_b   1.000
_cell.length_c   1.000
_cell.angle_alpha   90.00
_cell.angle_beta   90.00
_cell.angle_gamma   90.00
#
_symmetry.space_group_name_H-M   'P 1'
#
loop_
_entity.id
_entity.type
_entity.pdbx_description
1 polymer ?
#
loop_
_entity_poly.entity_id
_entity_poly.type
_entity_poly.pdbx_seq_one_letter_code
_entity_poly.pdbx_strand_id
1 'polypeptide(L)'
;TYLVHLNGSTNLVLEYYENFIDNRVTFDVSLACIGNGDPNSYGNGVWSGYLYQGMNFDFYKGYVTKGTAANPNFDESFGGDNVTYSTSNCSVQTEQFSARYRMTKTLAAGTYVFTVGGDDGYRFSLNGGSTWVINKWNDQSYGVTSYTVALNGTYNMVLEYYENGGGNRLSFAMSANLLPIKLVSWSADVVNGNAQLQWKCTNAVNFDHFIIQRSYNGMQFEDLQTIKATAGNNFNEQNYSYQDRYIQSDKVYYRLMMVDIDGSTNYSTVMNLSVKNTGVARLYPTIVDNGNITIEPGKSLSHAKLEIFDMSGRNLFTKNLGPLSIRQSVGLSTVSHIATGSYIAVVSDGGDQIIKKIIIIK
;
A
#
# COMPACT_ATOMS: atom_id res chain seq x y z
N THR A 1 2.15 -15.05 -50.53
CA THR A 1 1.01 -14.13 -50.38
C THR A 1 1.47 -12.90 -49.64
N TYR A 2 1.26 -11.71 -50.20
CA TYR A 2 1.59 -10.45 -49.53
C TYR A 2 0.29 -9.73 -49.15
N LEU A 3 0.21 -9.26 -47.90
CA LEU A 3 -0.89 -8.42 -47.45
C LEU A 3 -0.50 -6.96 -47.65
N VAL A 4 -1.41 -6.18 -48.23
CA VAL A 4 -1.24 -4.75 -48.49
C VAL A 4 -2.52 -4.00 -48.15
N HIS A 5 -2.38 -2.81 -47.56
CA HIS A 5 -3.49 -1.88 -47.38
C HIS A 5 -3.68 -1.07 -48.66
N LEU A 6 -4.77 -1.33 -49.39
CA LEU A 6 -5.14 -0.57 -50.59
C LEU A 6 -6.31 0.34 -50.27
N ASN A 7 -6.17 1.64 -50.55
CA ASN A 7 -7.23 2.64 -50.39
C ASN A 7 -7.40 3.42 -51.70
N GLY A 8 -8.64 3.57 -52.15
CA GLY A 8 -8.96 4.30 -53.38
C GLY A 8 -8.53 3.57 -54.66
N SER A 9 -8.39 4.31 -55.76
CA SER A 9 -7.93 3.76 -57.03
C SER A 9 -6.43 3.45 -56.93
N THR A 10 -6.09 2.16 -56.91
CA THR A 10 -4.71 1.68 -56.84
C THR A 10 -4.35 1.01 -58.16
N ASN A 11 -3.30 1.47 -58.82
CA ASN A 11 -2.74 0.79 -59.99
C ASN A 11 -1.86 -0.37 -59.52
N LEU A 12 -2.17 -1.58 -59.98
CA LEU A 12 -1.34 -2.77 -59.76
C LEU A 12 -0.56 -3.05 -61.05
N VAL A 13 0.75 -3.22 -60.93
CA VAL A 13 1.63 -3.58 -62.05
C VAL A 13 2.24 -4.93 -61.74
N LEU A 14 2.09 -5.88 -62.66
CA LEU A 14 2.73 -7.19 -62.61
C LEU A 14 3.71 -7.28 -63.78
N GLU A 15 5.00 -7.29 -63.46
CA GLU A 15 6.06 -7.52 -64.43
C GLU A 15 6.54 -8.96 -64.29
N TYR A 16 6.72 -9.63 -65.43
CA TYR A 16 7.16 -11.02 -65.51
C TYR A 16 8.18 -11.15 -66.64
N TYR A 17 9.28 -11.84 -66.37
CA TYR A 17 10.35 -12.09 -67.33
C TYR A 17 10.85 -13.53 -67.20
N GLU A 18 11.17 -14.16 -68.32
CA GLU A 18 11.57 -15.56 -68.37
C GLU A 18 12.49 -15.82 -69.60
N ASN A 19 13.22 -16.96 -69.60
CA ASN A 19 14.25 -17.32 -70.59
C ASN A 19 14.11 -18.74 -71.25
N PHE A 20 13.02 -19.49 -71.04
CA PHE A 20 12.77 -20.90 -71.37
C PHE A 20 11.29 -21.24 -71.70
N ILE A 21 11.03 -22.38 -72.35
CA ILE A 21 9.65 -22.78 -72.71
C ILE A 21 8.87 -23.43 -71.53
N ASP A 22 7.56 -23.19 -71.50
CA ASP A 22 6.52 -23.55 -70.50
C ASP A 22 6.46 -22.70 -69.22
N ASN A 23 5.73 -21.57 -69.29
CA ASN A 23 5.48 -20.74 -68.11
C ASN A 23 4.06 -20.18 -68.04
N ARG A 24 3.59 -19.97 -66.81
CA ARG A 24 2.32 -19.30 -66.48
C ARG A 24 2.53 -18.41 -65.26
N VAL A 25 2.18 -17.13 -65.39
CA VAL A 25 2.02 -16.22 -64.24
C VAL A 25 0.52 -16.08 -63.94
N THR A 26 0.15 -16.21 -62.67
CA THR A 26 -1.21 -15.95 -62.18
C THR A 26 -1.12 -15.01 -60.99
N PHE A 27 -1.99 -14.01 -60.97
CA PHE A 27 -2.23 -13.19 -59.79
C PHE A 27 -3.71 -13.26 -59.44
N ASP A 28 -4.02 -13.22 -58.15
CA ASP A 28 -5.37 -13.13 -57.61
C ASP A 28 -5.36 -12.07 -56.51
N VAL A 29 -6.46 -11.35 -56.36
CA VAL A 29 -6.66 -10.37 -55.29
C VAL A 29 -7.93 -10.75 -54.55
N SER A 30 -7.74 -11.21 -53.32
CA SER A 30 -8.84 -11.50 -52.41
C SER A 30 -8.80 -10.55 -51.22
N LEU A 31 -9.98 -10.20 -50.69
CA LEU A 31 -10.06 -9.52 -49.41
C LEU A 31 -9.46 -10.39 -48.31
N ALA A 32 -8.48 -9.86 -47.59
CA ALA A 32 -7.95 -10.52 -46.42
C ALA A 32 -8.99 -10.52 -45.30
N CYS A 33 -9.15 -11.64 -44.59
CA CYS A 33 -9.98 -11.67 -43.38
C CYS A 33 -9.47 -10.64 -42.36
N ILE A 34 -10.38 -9.84 -41.84
CA ILE A 34 -10.14 -8.82 -40.81
C ILE A 34 -10.70 -9.34 -39.49
N GLY A 35 -9.90 -9.26 -38.43
CA GLY A 35 -10.33 -9.63 -37.09
C GLY A 35 -11.54 -8.83 -36.61
N ASN A 36 -12.40 -9.47 -35.81
CA ASN A 36 -13.45 -8.77 -35.06
C ASN A 36 -12.91 -8.26 -33.70
N GLY A 37 -13.66 -7.38 -33.03
CA GLY A 37 -13.27 -6.79 -31.76
C GLY A 37 -12.28 -5.62 -31.89
N ASP A 38 -12.19 -4.80 -30.84
CA ASP A 38 -11.28 -3.66 -30.79
C ASP A 38 -9.92 -4.08 -30.19
N PRO A 39 -8.81 -3.95 -30.93
CA PRO A 39 -7.47 -4.31 -30.46
C PRO A 39 -6.89 -3.38 -29.36
N ASN A 40 -7.60 -2.32 -29.00
CA ASN A 40 -7.23 -1.42 -27.91
C ASN A 40 -7.93 -1.75 -26.58
N SER A 41 -8.91 -2.64 -26.62
CA SER A 41 -9.64 -3.06 -25.43
C SER A 41 -8.76 -3.88 -24.48
N TYR A 42 -9.09 -3.84 -23.18
CA TYR A 42 -8.40 -4.58 -22.14
C TYR A 42 -9.35 -5.62 -21.54
N GLY A 43 -8.86 -6.84 -21.34
CA GLY A 43 -9.58 -7.83 -20.55
C GLY A 43 -9.55 -7.47 -19.06
N ASN A 44 -10.61 -7.81 -18.31
CA ASN A 44 -10.68 -7.54 -16.87
C ASN A 44 -10.17 -8.73 -16.07
N GLY A 45 -8.92 -8.67 -15.62
CA GLY A 45 -8.22 -9.75 -14.91
C GLY A 45 -7.85 -10.96 -15.77
N VAL A 46 -8.18 -10.92 -17.06
CA VAL A 46 -7.91 -11.94 -18.09
C VAL A 46 -7.24 -11.26 -19.27
N TRP A 47 -6.36 -11.97 -19.99
CA TRP A 47 -5.72 -11.41 -21.18
C TRP A 47 -6.64 -11.44 -22.40
N SER A 48 -6.80 -10.29 -23.03
CA SER A 48 -7.28 -10.18 -24.42
C SER A 48 -6.05 -10.10 -25.34
N GLY A 49 -5.75 -11.21 -26.03
CA GLY A 49 -4.62 -11.35 -26.95
C GLY A 49 -5.03 -11.08 -28.38
N TYR A 50 -4.53 -10.01 -28.98
CA TYR A 50 -4.81 -9.59 -30.35
C TYR A 50 -3.68 -10.07 -31.26
N LEU A 51 -4.01 -10.87 -32.28
CA LEU A 51 -3.04 -11.43 -33.20
C LEU A 51 -3.03 -10.68 -34.51
N TYR A 52 -1.84 -10.59 -35.12
CA TYR A 52 -1.59 -9.87 -36.35
C TYR A 52 -0.73 -10.73 -37.26
N GLN A 53 -1.01 -10.68 -38.56
CA GLN A 53 -0.07 -11.20 -39.54
C GLN A 53 1.08 -10.20 -39.70
N GLY A 54 2.32 -10.70 -39.70
CA GLY A 54 3.53 -9.88 -39.69
C GLY A 54 3.96 -9.49 -38.27
N MET A 55 5.22 -9.07 -38.13
CA MET A 55 5.87 -8.83 -36.83
C MET A 55 5.56 -7.46 -36.21
N ASN A 56 5.00 -6.52 -36.97
CA ASN A 56 4.86 -5.12 -36.56
C ASN A 56 3.43 -4.70 -36.20
N PHE A 57 2.55 -5.66 -35.88
CA PHE A 57 1.14 -5.41 -35.54
C PHE A 57 0.32 -4.75 -36.67
N ASP A 58 0.70 -4.99 -37.93
CA ASP A 58 0.10 -4.30 -39.08
C ASP A 58 -1.28 -4.87 -39.43
N PHE A 59 -1.38 -6.20 -39.57
CA PHE A 59 -2.57 -6.84 -40.13
C PHE A 59 -3.36 -7.61 -39.08
N TYR A 60 -4.28 -6.93 -38.39
CA TYR A 60 -5.10 -7.53 -37.33
C TYR A 60 -5.95 -8.73 -37.83
N LYS A 61 -5.79 -9.88 -37.18
CA LYS A 61 -6.45 -11.16 -37.51
C LYS A 61 -7.42 -11.65 -36.45
N GLY A 62 -7.72 -10.87 -35.42
CA GLY A 62 -8.69 -11.24 -34.39
C GLY A 62 -8.01 -11.51 -33.06
N TYR A 63 -8.78 -11.99 -32.09
CA TYR A 63 -8.31 -12.12 -30.73
C TYR A 63 -8.52 -13.52 -30.15
N VAL A 64 -7.80 -13.78 -29.07
CA VAL A 64 -7.95 -14.94 -28.19
C VAL A 64 -7.96 -14.46 -26.75
N THR A 65 -8.50 -15.29 -25.85
CA THR A 65 -8.49 -15.04 -24.41
C THR A 65 -7.51 -16.00 -23.74
N LYS A 66 -6.66 -15.50 -22.84
CA LYS A 66 -5.71 -16.34 -22.09
C LYS A 66 -5.78 -16.10 -20.58
N GLY A 67 -5.58 -17.18 -19.83
CA GLY A 67 -5.71 -17.19 -18.37
C GLY A 67 -7.16 -17.02 -17.90
N THR A 68 -7.30 -16.69 -16.63
CA THR A 68 -8.57 -16.46 -15.92
C THR A 68 -8.43 -15.29 -14.96
N ALA A 69 -9.56 -14.74 -14.49
CA ALA A 69 -9.56 -13.63 -13.54
C ALA A 69 -8.78 -13.95 -12.25
N ALA A 70 -8.84 -15.22 -11.80
CA ALA A 70 -8.11 -15.70 -10.64
C ALA A 70 -6.63 -15.94 -10.93
N ASN A 71 -6.32 -16.54 -12.09
CA ASN A 71 -4.95 -16.87 -12.49
C ASN A 71 -4.72 -16.42 -13.96
N PRO A 72 -4.04 -15.28 -14.18
CA PRO A 72 -3.78 -14.77 -15.53
C PRO A 72 -2.62 -15.48 -16.24
N ASN A 73 -2.00 -16.47 -15.60
CA ASN A 73 -0.83 -17.14 -16.16
C ASN A 73 -1.24 -18.02 -17.35
N PHE A 74 -0.37 -18.08 -18.37
CA PHE A 74 -0.55 -18.93 -19.53
C PHE A 74 0.79 -19.31 -20.15
N ASP A 75 0.77 -20.34 -20.99
CA ASP A 75 1.90 -20.84 -21.75
C ASP A 75 1.37 -21.32 -23.11
N GLU A 76 1.69 -20.59 -24.16
CA GLU A 76 1.10 -20.73 -25.48
C GLU A 76 2.19 -21.09 -26.51
N SER A 77 2.06 -22.25 -27.16
CA SER A 77 3.03 -22.72 -28.16
C SER A 77 2.61 -22.45 -29.61
N PHE A 78 1.48 -21.76 -29.84
CA PHE A 78 0.81 -21.45 -31.13
C PHE A 78 0.74 -22.57 -32.20
N GLY A 79 1.13 -23.80 -31.86
CA GLY A 79 1.18 -24.97 -32.72
C GLY A 79 2.49 -25.21 -33.47
N GLY A 80 3.51 -24.34 -33.32
CA GLY A 80 4.84 -24.51 -33.91
C GLY A 80 4.95 -24.05 -35.36
N ASP A 81 5.89 -24.62 -36.10
CA ASP A 81 6.33 -24.13 -37.40
C ASP A 81 5.23 -24.29 -38.49
N ASN A 82 5.02 -23.24 -39.28
CA ASN A 82 4.16 -23.22 -40.47
C ASN A 82 2.73 -23.73 -40.23
N VAL A 83 2.13 -23.42 -39.08
CA VAL A 83 0.75 -23.80 -38.79
C VAL A 83 -0.22 -22.63 -38.90
N THR A 84 -1.48 -22.98 -39.07
CA THR A 84 -2.59 -22.03 -39.01
C THR A 84 -3.11 -21.94 -37.59
N TYR A 85 -2.95 -20.79 -36.95
CA TYR A 85 -3.48 -20.53 -35.63
C TYR A 85 -4.80 -19.76 -35.73
N SER A 86 -5.88 -20.38 -35.28
CA SER A 86 -7.24 -19.81 -35.30
C SER A 86 -7.42 -18.73 -34.23
N THR A 87 -8.07 -17.64 -34.61
CA THR A 87 -8.52 -16.58 -33.71
C THR A 87 -10.04 -16.59 -33.58
N SER A 88 -10.62 -15.57 -32.93
CA SER A 88 -12.05 -15.34 -32.85
C SER A 88 -12.82 -15.32 -34.18
N ASN A 89 -12.17 -14.99 -35.31
CA ASN A 89 -12.84 -14.87 -36.62
C ASN A 89 -11.95 -15.24 -37.82
N CYS A 90 -10.64 -15.09 -37.71
CA CYS A 90 -9.70 -15.41 -38.80
C CYS A 90 -8.63 -16.36 -38.29
N SER A 91 -7.47 -16.34 -38.92
CA SER A 91 -6.27 -17.04 -38.48
C SER A 91 -5.01 -16.26 -38.84
N VAL A 92 -3.90 -16.64 -38.20
CA VAL A 92 -2.54 -16.23 -38.57
C VAL A 92 -1.73 -17.46 -39.02
N GLN A 93 -0.74 -17.24 -39.87
CA GLN A 93 0.35 -18.20 -40.09
C GLN A 93 1.47 -17.93 -39.08
N THR A 94 1.97 -18.97 -38.43
CA THR A 94 2.86 -18.84 -37.28
C THR A 94 4.33 -18.55 -37.58
N GLU A 95 4.77 -18.53 -38.83
CA GLU A 95 6.20 -18.23 -39.15
C GLU A 95 6.55 -16.75 -39.10
N GLN A 96 5.57 -15.85 -39.26
CA GLN A 96 5.78 -14.40 -39.19
C GLN A 96 4.51 -13.72 -38.71
N PHE A 97 4.35 -13.62 -37.40
CA PHE A 97 3.18 -13.03 -36.77
C PHE A 97 3.56 -12.27 -35.52
N SER A 98 2.61 -11.50 -35.00
CA SER A 98 2.76 -10.81 -33.73
C SER A 98 1.48 -10.90 -32.93
N ALA A 99 1.63 -10.79 -31.61
CA ALA A 99 0.53 -10.80 -30.68
C ALA A 99 0.70 -9.70 -29.63
N ARG A 100 -0.38 -8.97 -29.36
CA ARG A 100 -0.44 -7.96 -28.28
C ARG A 100 -1.54 -8.36 -27.31
N TYR A 101 -1.15 -8.69 -26.10
CA TYR A 101 -2.04 -9.02 -25.00
C TYR A 101 -2.26 -7.80 -24.11
N ARG A 102 -3.52 -7.52 -23.79
CA ARG A 102 -3.93 -6.40 -22.92
C ARG A 102 -4.80 -6.90 -21.77
N MET A 103 -4.49 -6.48 -20.55
CA MET A 103 -5.25 -6.82 -19.34
C MET A 103 -5.23 -5.67 -18.35
N THR A 104 -6.40 -5.32 -17.81
CA THR A 104 -6.51 -4.47 -16.62
C THR A 104 -6.67 -5.38 -15.40
N LYS A 105 -5.84 -5.20 -14.38
CA LYS A 105 -5.95 -5.98 -13.13
C LYS A 105 -5.69 -5.11 -11.92
N THR A 106 -6.59 -5.18 -10.94
CA THR A 106 -6.36 -4.64 -9.60
C THR A 106 -5.55 -5.65 -8.79
N LEU A 107 -4.37 -5.24 -8.38
CA LEU A 107 -3.46 -6.00 -7.55
C LEU A 107 -3.55 -5.45 -6.12
N ALA A 108 -3.65 -6.36 -5.16
CA ALA A 108 -3.44 -6.00 -3.77
C ALA A 108 -2.03 -5.40 -3.61
N ALA A 109 -1.83 -4.67 -2.52
CA ALA A 109 -0.49 -4.32 -2.12
C ALA A 109 0.35 -5.61 -2.01
N GLY A 110 1.57 -5.61 -2.54
CA GLY A 110 2.46 -6.76 -2.47
C GLY A 110 3.69 -6.64 -3.36
N THR A 111 4.66 -7.53 -3.17
CA THR A 111 5.77 -7.69 -4.12
C THR A 111 5.39 -8.75 -5.14
N TYR A 112 5.37 -8.36 -6.41
CA TYR A 112 5.01 -9.23 -7.53
C TYR A 112 6.25 -9.62 -8.32
N VAL A 113 6.31 -10.88 -8.73
CA VAL A 113 7.28 -11.38 -9.69
C VAL A 113 6.54 -11.69 -10.98
N PHE A 114 6.90 -10.98 -12.04
CA PHE A 114 6.46 -11.25 -13.40
C PHE A 114 7.55 -12.05 -14.11
N THR A 115 7.16 -13.12 -14.78
CA THR A 115 8.06 -13.97 -15.56
C THR A 115 7.47 -14.11 -16.95
N VAL A 116 8.23 -13.72 -17.97
CA VAL A 116 7.81 -13.76 -19.37
C VAL A 116 8.82 -14.61 -20.13
N GLY A 117 8.32 -15.59 -20.89
CA GLY A 117 9.12 -16.38 -21.80
C GLY A 117 8.67 -16.17 -23.24
N GLY A 118 9.60 -16.16 -24.18
CA GLY A 118 9.28 -16.03 -25.59
C GLY A 118 10.36 -16.56 -26.52
N ASP A 119 9.91 -17.08 -27.65
CA ASP A 119 10.65 -17.47 -28.86
C ASP A 119 9.77 -16.98 -30.02
N ASP A 120 10.06 -15.89 -30.75
CA ASP A 120 11.20 -14.96 -30.64
C ASP A 120 11.05 -13.82 -29.59
N GLY A 121 10.66 -12.62 -30.04
CA GLY A 121 10.82 -11.37 -29.31
C GLY A 121 9.62 -11.06 -28.43
N TYR A 122 9.87 -10.61 -27.20
CA TYR A 122 8.80 -10.29 -26.25
C TYR A 122 9.12 -9.09 -25.36
N ARG A 123 8.08 -8.39 -24.91
CA ARG A 123 8.21 -7.27 -23.97
C ARG A 123 6.95 -7.07 -23.13
N PHE A 124 7.13 -6.62 -21.90
CA PHE A 124 6.05 -6.48 -20.93
C PHE A 124 6.05 -5.11 -20.25
N SER A 125 4.85 -4.54 -20.12
CA SER A 125 4.57 -3.20 -19.60
C SER A 125 3.51 -3.27 -18.51
N LEU A 126 3.66 -2.43 -17.49
CA LEU A 126 2.68 -2.23 -16.41
C LEU A 126 1.82 -0.96 -16.57
N ASN A 127 2.09 -0.13 -17.58
CA ASN A 127 1.47 1.20 -17.77
C ASN A 127 0.95 1.42 -19.21
N GLY A 128 0.29 0.40 -19.76
CA GLY A 128 -0.44 0.50 -21.02
C GLY A 128 0.44 0.54 -22.28
N GLY A 129 1.72 0.19 -22.17
CA GLY A 129 2.70 0.21 -23.27
C GLY A 129 3.58 1.46 -23.29
N SER A 130 3.46 2.35 -22.29
CA SER A 130 4.26 3.58 -22.23
C SER A 130 5.73 3.30 -21.89
N THR A 131 6.00 2.30 -21.03
CA THR A 131 7.35 1.84 -20.68
C THR A 131 7.41 0.32 -20.56
N TRP A 132 8.54 -0.27 -20.92
CA TRP A 132 8.75 -1.72 -20.90
C TRP A 132 9.64 -2.12 -19.72
N VAL A 133 9.06 -2.82 -18.73
CA VAL A 133 9.81 -3.33 -17.57
C VAL A 133 10.58 -4.61 -17.89
N ILE A 134 10.12 -5.35 -18.90
CA ILE A 134 10.87 -6.41 -19.58
C ILE A 134 10.88 -6.05 -21.06
N ASN A 135 12.05 -6.04 -21.70
CA ASN A 135 12.19 -5.71 -23.11
C ASN A 135 13.23 -6.60 -23.79
N LYS A 136 12.80 -7.76 -24.27
CA LYS A 136 13.58 -8.73 -25.04
C LYS A 136 13.07 -8.75 -26.48
N TRP A 137 13.12 -7.58 -27.11
CA TRP A 137 12.56 -7.34 -28.45
C TRP A 137 13.60 -7.58 -29.55
N ASN A 138 14.06 -8.83 -29.63
CA ASN A 138 15.04 -9.30 -30.60
C ASN A 138 14.81 -10.79 -30.88
N ASP A 139 15.24 -11.25 -32.05
CA ASP A 139 15.18 -12.65 -32.45
C ASP A 139 16.07 -13.49 -31.49
N GLN A 140 15.54 -14.61 -31.02
CA GLN A 140 16.18 -15.49 -30.05
C GLN A 140 15.36 -16.77 -29.87
N SER A 141 16.03 -17.89 -29.59
CA SER A 141 15.35 -19.08 -29.08
C SER A 141 14.68 -18.82 -27.72
N TYR A 142 13.74 -19.69 -27.35
CA TYR A 142 12.95 -19.58 -26.12
C TYR A 142 13.80 -19.22 -24.89
N GLY A 143 13.59 -17.99 -24.41
CA GLY A 143 14.26 -17.46 -23.23
C GLY A 143 13.27 -16.85 -22.25
N VAL A 144 13.58 -16.90 -20.96
CA VAL A 144 12.72 -16.39 -19.89
C VAL A 144 13.39 -15.23 -19.17
N THR A 145 12.62 -14.17 -18.89
CA THR A 145 13.05 -13.02 -18.10
C THR A 145 12.06 -12.75 -16.97
N SER A 146 12.59 -12.48 -15.77
CA SER A 146 11.77 -12.10 -14.61
C SER A 146 11.99 -10.66 -14.18
N TYR A 147 10.93 -10.03 -13.66
CA TYR A 147 10.95 -8.68 -13.10
C TYR A 147 10.17 -8.66 -11.78
N THR A 148 10.80 -8.14 -10.73
CA THR A 148 10.23 -8.05 -9.38
C THR A 148 9.93 -6.62 -9.01
N VAL A 149 8.71 -6.33 -8.56
CA VAL A 149 8.27 -4.96 -8.23
C VAL A 149 7.19 -4.95 -7.15
N ALA A 150 7.21 -3.93 -6.29
CA ALA A 150 6.13 -3.66 -5.35
C ALA A 150 4.99 -2.92 -6.06
N LEU A 151 3.77 -3.46 -6.00
CA LEU A 151 2.59 -2.90 -6.65
C LEU A 151 1.44 -2.78 -5.66
N ASN A 152 0.55 -1.81 -5.89
CA ASN A 152 -0.68 -1.61 -5.14
C ASN A 152 -1.66 -0.82 -6.03
N GLY A 153 -2.78 -1.44 -6.39
CA GLY A 153 -3.85 -0.80 -7.16
C GLY A 153 -4.04 -1.40 -8.56
N THR A 154 -4.66 -0.61 -9.44
CA THR A 154 -5.06 -1.07 -10.78
C THR A 154 -4.00 -0.75 -11.82
N TYR A 155 -3.61 -1.76 -12.60
CA TYR A 155 -2.61 -1.65 -13.64
C TYR A 155 -3.18 -2.08 -15.00
N ASN A 156 -2.86 -1.30 -16.03
CA ASN A 156 -3.09 -1.66 -17.43
C ASN A 156 -1.84 -2.33 -17.96
N MET A 157 -1.84 -3.65 -18.02
CA MET A 157 -0.72 -4.46 -18.45
C MET A 157 -0.78 -4.71 -19.95
N VAL A 158 0.38 -4.66 -20.59
CA VAL A 158 0.56 -4.99 -22.01
C VAL A 158 1.71 -5.97 -22.14
N LEU A 159 1.47 -7.10 -22.78
CA LEU A 159 2.49 -8.07 -23.18
C LEU A 159 2.50 -8.14 -24.71
N GLU A 160 3.64 -7.93 -25.30
CA GLU A 160 3.82 -8.01 -26.74
C GLU A 160 4.80 -9.11 -27.10
N TYR A 161 4.54 -9.71 -28.25
CA TYR A 161 5.28 -10.82 -28.80
C TYR A 161 5.33 -10.73 -30.32
N TYR A 162 6.44 -11.13 -30.92
CA TYR A 162 6.52 -11.42 -32.35
C TYR A 162 7.33 -12.69 -32.60
N GLU A 163 7.04 -13.30 -33.73
CA GLU A 163 7.71 -14.47 -34.28
C GLU A 163 8.32 -14.14 -35.63
N ASN A 164 9.58 -14.52 -35.84
CA ASN A 164 10.32 -14.34 -37.09
C ASN A 164 10.88 -15.67 -37.66
N GLY A 165 10.34 -16.81 -37.22
CA GLY A 165 10.44 -18.08 -37.91
C GLY A 165 10.92 -19.21 -37.02
N GLY A 166 10.44 -20.42 -37.31
CA GLY A 166 10.69 -21.61 -36.50
C GLY A 166 9.74 -21.72 -35.31
N GLY A 167 10.29 -22.17 -34.19
CA GLY A 167 9.51 -22.58 -33.03
C GLY A 167 8.93 -21.39 -32.28
N ASN A 168 7.61 -21.30 -32.24
CA ASN A 168 6.90 -20.21 -31.54
C ASN A 168 6.42 -20.64 -30.15
N ARG A 169 6.70 -19.80 -29.15
CA ARG A 169 6.11 -19.95 -27.81
C ARG A 169 6.12 -18.64 -27.04
N LEU A 170 5.03 -18.33 -26.34
CA LEU A 170 4.92 -17.20 -25.42
C LEU A 170 4.35 -17.68 -24.09
N SER A 171 5.02 -17.35 -22.99
CA SER A 171 4.54 -17.65 -21.65
C SER A 171 4.52 -16.40 -20.77
N PHE A 172 3.54 -16.36 -19.87
CA PHE A 172 3.40 -15.34 -18.85
C PHE A 172 3.05 -16.00 -17.52
N ALA A 173 3.82 -15.68 -16.49
CA ALA A 173 3.52 -16.04 -15.12
C ALA A 173 3.66 -14.83 -14.20
N MET A 174 2.70 -14.68 -13.28
CA MET A 174 2.73 -13.73 -12.20
C MET A 174 2.55 -14.48 -10.87
N SER A 175 3.38 -14.16 -9.89
CA SER A 175 3.23 -14.61 -8.50
C SER A 175 3.35 -13.42 -7.55
N ALA A 176 2.71 -13.53 -6.39
CA ALA A 176 2.77 -12.52 -5.33
C ALA A 176 3.51 -13.08 -4.11
N ASN A 177 4.52 -12.36 -3.66
CA ASN A 177 5.16 -12.54 -2.36
C ASN A 177 4.60 -11.47 -1.42
N LEU A 178 3.55 -11.83 -0.68
CA LEU A 178 3.03 -11.02 0.41
C LEU A 178 3.98 -11.21 1.59
N LEU A 179 4.94 -10.29 1.76
CA LEU A 179 5.85 -10.34 2.90
C LEU A 179 5.13 -9.77 4.12
N PRO A 180 4.92 -10.57 5.20
CA PRO A 180 4.37 -10.04 6.44
C PRO A 180 5.31 -8.98 7.00
N ILE A 181 4.75 -7.99 7.70
CA ILE A 181 5.58 -7.04 8.43
C ILE A 181 6.43 -7.75 9.46
N LYS A 182 7.73 -7.44 9.49
CA LYS A 182 8.64 -7.95 10.51
C LYS A 182 9.03 -6.83 11.45
N LEU A 183 8.65 -6.98 12.71
CA LEU A 183 9.15 -6.17 13.81
C LEU A 183 10.63 -6.52 14.02
N VAL A 184 11.52 -5.57 13.73
CA VAL A 184 12.98 -5.71 13.88
C VAL A 184 13.38 -5.51 15.33
N SER A 185 12.83 -4.48 15.98
CA SER A 185 13.02 -4.22 17.39
C SER A 185 11.78 -3.62 18.02
N TRP A 186 11.61 -3.86 19.32
CA TRP A 186 10.58 -3.30 20.17
C TRP A 186 11.18 -3.12 21.56
N SER A 187 11.12 -1.90 22.09
CA SER A 187 11.62 -1.58 23.42
C SER A 187 10.72 -0.57 24.11
N ALA A 188 10.78 -0.59 25.43
CA ALA A 188 10.08 0.31 26.32
C ALA A 188 11.04 0.69 27.44
N ASP A 189 11.18 1.98 27.71
CA ASP A 189 12.08 2.53 28.73
C ASP A 189 11.39 3.64 29.53
N VAL A 190 11.85 3.91 30.75
CA VAL A 190 11.33 5.01 31.56
C VAL A 190 12.21 6.25 31.38
N VAL A 191 11.64 7.31 30.79
CA VAL A 191 12.33 8.59 30.55
C VAL A 191 11.54 9.71 31.20
N ASN A 192 12.16 10.42 32.15
CA ASN A 192 11.53 11.52 32.91
C ASN A 192 10.19 11.12 33.58
N GLY A 193 10.09 9.88 34.06
CA GLY A 193 8.89 9.35 34.71
C GLY A 193 7.74 8.95 33.75
N ASN A 194 7.98 8.99 32.44
CA ASN A 194 7.04 8.54 31.40
C ASN A 194 7.58 7.28 30.73
N ALA A 195 6.69 6.45 30.17
CA ALA A 195 7.12 5.32 29.35
C ALA A 195 7.39 5.79 27.92
N GLN A 196 8.62 5.59 27.46
CA GLN A 196 9.06 5.82 26.11
C GLN A 196 9.09 4.48 25.38
N LEU A 197 8.23 4.33 24.38
CA LEU A 197 8.14 3.16 23.53
C LEU A 197 8.86 3.46 22.21
N GLN A 198 9.64 2.51 21.70
CA GLN A 198 10.38 2.62 20.45
C GLN A 198 10.35 1.30 19.71
N TRP A 199 10.08 1.34 18.41
CA TRP A 199 10.14 0.15 17.57
C TRP A 199 10.71 0.45 16.20
N LYS A 200 11.25 -0.61 15.63
CA LYS A 200 11.74 -0.65 14.26
C LYS A 200 11.07 -1.79 13.53
N CYS A 201 10.64 -1.58 12.30
CA CYS A 201 10.11 -2.63 11.45
C CYS A 201 10.76 -2.61 10.07
N THR A 202 10.77 -3.76 9.41
CA THR A 202 11.01 -3.80 7.98
C THR A 202 9.86 -3.10 7.28
N ASN A 203 10.14 -2.47 6.14
CA ASN A 203 9.07 -1.97 5.31
C ASN A 203 8.23 -3.16 4.82
N ALA A 204 6.92 -3.06 4.93
CA ALA A 204 6.00 -4.09 4.50
C ALA A 204 4.94 -3.44 3.64
N VAL A 205 4.86 -3.89 2.40
CA VAL A 205 3.93 -3.33 1.40
C VAL A 205 2.47 -3.57 1.83
N ASN A 206 2.23 -4.55 2.71
CA ASN A 206 0.89 -5.02 3.11
C ASN A 206 0.48 -4.57 4.51
N PHE A 207 1.22 -3.64 5.10
CA PHE A 207 1.00 -3.21 6.47
C PHE A 207 0.31 -1.84 6.51
N ASP A 208 -0.72 -1.69 7.34
CA ASP A 208 -1.48 -0.44 7.42
C ASP A 208 -1.05 0.41 8.63
N HIS A 209 -1.15 -0.13 9.85
CA HIS A 209 -0.88 0.66 11.06
C HIS A 209 -0.55 -0.16 12.30
N PHE A 210 0.07 0.52 13.26
CA PHE A 210 0.23 0.04 14.63
C PHE A 210 -0.86 0.61 15.52
N ILE A 211 -1.37 -0.20 16.45
CA ILE A 211 -2.13 0.26 17.61
C ILE A 211 -1.27 -0.02 18.85
N ILE A 212 -0.88 1.03 19.56
CA ILE A 212 -0.20 0.90 20.84
C ILE A 212 -1.25 0.53 21.88
N GLN A 213 -1.00 -0.56 22.60
CA GLN A 213 -1.88 -1.05 23.64
C GLN A 213 -1.19 -1.06 25.00
N ARG A 214 -1.93 -0.70 26.04
CA ARG A 214 -1.47 -0.67 27.43
C ARG A 214 -2.31 -1.58 28.32
N SER A 215 -1.69 -2.18 29.31
CA SER A 215 -2.38 -2.90 30.38
C SER A 215 -1.75 -2.61 31.73
N TYR A 216 -2.55 -2.62 32.80
CA TYR A 216 -2.05 -2.58 34.18
C TYR A 216 -2.05 -3.95 34.87
N ASN A 217 -2.74 -4.94 34.29
CA ASN A 217 -2.81 -6.30 34.81
C ASN A 217 -2.13 -7.34 33.90
N GLY A 218 -1.66 -6.93 32.72
CA GLY A 218 -1.03 -7.78 31.72
C GLY A 218 -2.01 -8.68 30.95
N MET A 219 -3.32 -8.55 31.19
CA MET A 219 -4.37 -9.38 30.58
C MET A 219 -5.33 -8.55 29.73
N GLN A 220 -5.86 -7.46 30.28
CA GLN A 220 -6.77 -6.55 29.60
C GLN A 220 -5.98 -5.36 29.06
N PHE A 221 -5.97 -5.24 27.75
CA PHE A 221 -5.25 -4.19 27.04
C PHE A 221 -6.24 -3.16 26.49
N GLU A 222 -5.96 -1.88 26.72
CA GLU A 222 -6.67 -0.75 26.12
C GLU A 222 -5.84 -0.13 25.00
N ASP A 223 -6.52 0.42 24.00
CA ASP A 223 -5.87 1.13 22.88
C ASP A 223 -5.50 2.55 23.31
N LEU A 224 -4.23 2.92 23.14
CA LEU A 224 -3.74 4.27 23.44
C LEU A 224 -3.72 5.17 22.21
N GLN A 225 -3.17 4.66 21.11
CA GLN A 225 -3.01 5.43 19.88
C GLN A 225 -2.83 4.52 18.68
N THR A 226 -3.39 4.95 17.55
CA THR A 226 -3.11 4.40 16.22
C THR A 226 -2.02 5.23 15.54
N ILE A 227 -0.97 4.56 15.05
CA ILE A 227 0.10 5.17 14.26
C ILE A 227 0.13 4.50 12.90
N LYS A 228 -0.24 5.27 11.86
CA LYS A 228 -0.15 4.83 10.47
C LYS A 228 1.31 4.55 10.10
N ALA A 229 1.52 3.46 9.37
CA ALA A 229 2.83 3.19 8.80
C ALA A 229 3.16 4.28 7.77
N THR A 230 4.39 4.81 7.83
CA THR A 230 4.86 5.73 6.79
C THR A 230 5.20 4.93 5.53
N ALA A 231 4.47 5.16 4.45
CA ALA A 231 4.77 4.63 3.12
C ALA A 231 6.05 5.27 2.58
N GLY A 232 7.20 4.68 2.90
CA GLY A 232 8.47 5.01 2.24
C GLY A 232 8.69 4.04 1.10
N ASN A 233 8.93 4.52 -0.13
CA ASN A 233 9.33 3.66 -1.27
C ASN A 233 10.73 3.03 -1.10
N ASN A 234 11.37 3.24 0.05
CA ASN A 234 12.69 2.73 0.35
C ASN A 234 12.55 1.56 1.32
N PHE A 235 13.11 0.41 0.96
CA PHE A 235 13.18 -0.83 1.75
C PHE A 235 13.99 -0.69 3.06
N ASN A 236 14.25 0.53 3.51
CA ASN A 236 14.98 0.80 4.74
C ASN A 236 14.05 0.65 5.95
N GLU A 237 14.62 0.10 7.03
CA GLU A 237 13.96 -0.06 8.31
C GLU A 237 13.41 1.27 8.82
N GLN A 238 12.13 1.26 9.23
CA GLN A 238 11.44 2.46 9.70
C GLN A 238 11.45 2.50 11.23
N ASN A 239 11.72 3.68 11.79
CA ASN A 239 11.75 3.89 13.23
C ASN A 239 10.51 4.66 13.68
N TYR A 240 9.89 4.18 14.74
CA TYR A 240 8.71 4.79 15.34
C TYR A 240 8.92 4.94 16.84
N SER A 241 8.20 5.90 17.42
CA SER A 241 8.24 6.11 18.86
C SER A 241 6.90 6.64 19.36
N TYR A 242 6.60 6.32 20.61
CA TYR A 242 5.44 6.82 21.32
C TYR A 242 5.80 7.06 22.79
N GLN A 243 5.27 8.12 23.38
CA GLN A 243 5.49 8.42 24.79
C GLN A 243 4.15 8.37 25.54
N ASP A 244 4.00 7.40 26.43
CA ASP A 244 2.89 7.36 27.38
C ASP A 244 3.25 8.20 28.61
N ARG A 245 2.57 9.34 28.73
CA ARG A 245 2.76 10.29 29.83
C ARG A 245 1.82 10.04 31.01
N TYR A 246 0.84 9.14 30.86
CA TYR A 246 -0.27 8.98 31.78
C TYR A 246 -0.32 7.57 32.37
N ILE A 247 0.63 7.26 33.24
CA ILE A 247 0.80 5.93 33.82
C ILE A 247 0.26 5.94 35.25
N GLN A 248 -0.75 5.12 35.52
CA GLN A 248 -1.52 5.17 36.76
C GLN A 248 -1.14 4.09 37.78
N SER A 249 -0.09 3.33 37.48
CA SER A 249 0.34 2.17 38.25
C SER A 249 1.86 2.09 38.25
N ASP A 250 2.44 1.55 39.32
CA ASP A 250 3.88 1.30 39.39
C ASP A 250 4.33 0.21 38.41
N LYS A 251 3.38 -0.59 37.93
CA LYS A 251 3.60 -1.61 36.92
C LYS A 251 2.66 -1.40 35.74
N VAL A 252 3.22 -1.37 34.55
CA VAL A 252 2.49 -1.20 33.30
C VAL A 252 3.06 -2.13 32.23
N TYR A 253 2.20 -2.60 31.35
CA TYR A 253 2.55 -3.48 30.25
C TYR A 253 2.16 -2.83 28.94
N TYR A 254 2.99 -3.01 27.91
CA TYR A 254 2.74 -2.51 26.57
C TYR A 254 2.91 -3.59 25.52
N ARG A 255 2.08 -3.54 24.49
CA ARG A 255 2.28 -4.32 23.26
C ARG A 255 1.87 -3.49 22.06
N LEU A 256 2.42 -3.84 20.90
CA LEU A 256 1.93 -3.36 19.62
C LEU A 256 0.95 -4.39 19.06
N MET A 257 -0.21 -3.91 18.64
CA MET A 257 -1.06 -4.61 17.70
C MET A 257 -0.73 -4.08 16.30
N MET A 258 -0.29 -4.97 15.43
CA MET A 258 0.09 -4.72 14.05
C MET A 258 -1.07 -5.12 13.17
N VAL A 259 -1.61 -4.17 12.40
CA VAL A 259 -2.77 -4.39 11.53
C VAL A 259 -2.32 -4.26 10.08
N ASP A 260 -2.50 -5.33 9.31
CA ASP A 260 -2.25 -5.37 7.87
C ASP A 260 -3.41 -4.73 7.09
N ILE A 261 -3.19 -4.41 5.81
CA ILE A 261 -4.19 -3.76 4.94
C ILE A 261 -5.45 -4.63 4.78
N ASP A 262 -5.32 -5.96 4.87
CA ASP A 262 -6.44 -6.90 4.83
C ASP A 262 -7.20 -7.01 6.16
N GLY A 263 -6.78 -6.27 7.19
CA GLY A 263 -7.35 -6.28 8.53
C GLY A 263 -6.87 -7.43 9.41
N SER A 264 -5.98 -8.30 8.93
CA SER A 264 -5.34 -9.30 9.75
C SER A 264 -4.44 -8.64 10.80
N THR A 265 -4.27 -9.31 11.95
CA THR A 265 -3.62 -8.72 13.11
C THR A 265 -2.56 -9.64 13.68
N ASN A 266 -1.43 -9.04 14.06
CA ASN A 266 -0.35 -9.70 14.78
C ASN A 266 0.05 -8.86 16.00
N TYR A 267 0.69 -9.48 16.98
CA TYR A 267 1.10 -8.78 18.19
C TYR A 267 2.60 -8.87 18.41
N SER A 268 3.19 -7.80 18.96
CA SER A 268 4.55 -7.85 19.49
C SER A 268 4.61 -8.73 20.74
N THR A 269 5.82 -8.97 21.23
CA THR A 269 6.00 -9.38 22.62
C THR A 269 5.46 -8.30 23.57
N VAL A 270 5.02 -8.72 24.76
CA VAL A 270 4.56 -7.81 25.81
C VAL A 270 5.76 -7.30 26.58
N MET A 271 5.96 -5.99 26.57
CA MET A 271 6.94 -5.31 27.41
C MET A 271 6.32 -5.00 28.77
N ASN A 272 7.11 -5.12 29.83
CA ASN A 272 6.70 -4.71 31.16
C ASN A 272 7.66 -3.63 31.67
N LEU A 273 7.10 -2.62 32.29
CA LEU A 273 7.84 -1.51 32.87
C LEU A 273 7.42 -1.32 34.31
N SER A 274 8.41 -1.10 35.16
CA SER A 274 8.21 -0.55 36.50
C SER A 274 8.50 0.94 36.45
N VAL A 275 7.44 1.74 36.50
CA VAL A 275 7.53 3.19 36.53
C VAL A 275 7.36 3.60 37.98
N LYS A 276 8.28 4.38 38.55
CA LYS A 276 8.01 5.00 39.86
C LYS A 276 6.88 6.00 39.65
N ASN A 277 5.65 5.59 39.91
CA ASN A 277 4.54 6.51 39.92
C ASN A 277 4.71 7.36 41.17
N THR A 278 5.18 8.60 40.98
CA THR A 278 5.31 9.53 42.11
C THR A 278 3.96 9.92 42.71
N GLY A 279 2.84 9.56 42.06
CA GLY A 279 1.48 9.89 42.50
C GLY A 279 1.16 11.38 42.38
N VAL A 280 2.08 12.19 41.85
CA VAL A 280 1.96 13.64 41.77
C VAL A 280 1.02 13.98 40.61
N ALA A 281 -0.23 14.36 40.93
CA ALA A 281 -1.14 14.98 39.99
C ALA A 281 -0.52 16.23 39.34
N ARG A 282 -0.82 16.43 38.07
CA ARG A 282 -0.39 17.60 37.30
C ARG A 282 -1.51 18.61 37.25
N LEU A 283 -1.12 19.87 37.40
CA LEU A 283 -2.00 21.03 37.38
C LEU A 283 -1.52 21.94 36.24
N TYR A 284 -2.39 22.21 35.26
CA TYR A 284 -2.06 23.04 34.10
C TYR A 284 -3.32 23.70 33.50
N PRO A 285 -3.19 24.81 32.77
CA PRO A 285 -1.95 25.58 32.55
C PRO A 285 -1.52 26.36 33.80
N THR A 286 -0.26 26.81 33.84
CA THR A 286 0.21 27.75 34.87
C THR A 286 -0.19 29.19 34.58
N ILE A 287 -0.63 29.49 33.34
CA ILE A 287 -1.25 30.75 32.94
C ILE A 287 -2.65 30.40 32.46
N VAL A 288 -3.68 30.85 33.18
CA VAL A 288 -5.08 30.53 32.94
C VAL A 288 -5.75 31.75 32.31
N ASP A 289 -6.11 31.65 31.03
CA ASP A 289 -6.77 32.73 30.25
C ASP A 289 -8.28 32.49 30.10
N ASN A 290 -8.68 31.24 29.88
CA ASN A 290 -10.06 30.83 29.61
C ASN A 290 -10.82 30.42 30.88
N GLY A 291 -10.29 30.79 32.05
CA GLY A 291 -10.87 30.46 33.35
C GLY A 291 -10.95 28.96 33.65
N ASN A 292 -10.23 28.08 32.95
CA ASN A 292 -10.26 26.64 33.16
C ASN A 292 -8.90 26.12 33.63
N ILE A 293 -8.92 25.19 34.59
CA ILE A 293 -7.75 24.45 35.04
C ILE A 293 -7.97 22.97 34.79
N THR A 294 -6.98 22.30 34.21
CA THR A 294 -6.94 20.85 34.07
C THR A 294 -6.14 20.24 35.20
N ILE A 295 -6.76 19.25 35.85
CA ILE A 295 -6.16 18.41 36.86
C ILE A 295 -6.01 17.02 36.24
N GLU A 296 -4.78 16.51 36.25
CA GLU A 296 -4.45 15.19 35.73
C GLU A 296 -3.88 14.36 36.88
N PRO A 297 -4.67 13.46 37.49
CA PRO A 297 -4.25 12.69 38.65
C PRO A 297 -3.10 11.73 38.30
N GLY A 298 -2.01 11.74 39.08
CA GLY A 298 -0.90 10.80 38.90
C GLY A 298 -1.25 9.38 39.36
N LYS A 299 -2.19 9.27 40.29
CA LYS A 299 -2.83 8.03 40.77
C LYS A 299 -4.31 8.30 41.00
N SER A 300 -5.15 7.27 41.00
CA SER A 300 -6.57 7.43 41.33
C SER A 300 -6.72 8.12 42.69
N LEU A 301 -7.38 9.27 42.69
CA LEU A 301 -7.73 10.02 43.90
C LEU A 301 -9.15 9.66 44.31
N SER A 302 -9.42 9.44 45.59
CA SER A 302 -10.74 9.03 46.07
C SER A 302 -11.63 10.22 46.44
N HIS A 303 -11.05 11.25 47.04
CA HIS A 303 -11.74 12.44 47.55
C HIS A 303 -11.00 13.70 47.15
N ALA A 304 -10.73 13.85 45.85
CA ALA A 304 -10.00 15.01 45.35
C ALA A 304 -10.76 16.31 45.61
N LYS A 305 -10.03 17.31 46.08
CA LYS A 305 -10.51 18.68 46.30
C LYS A 305 -9.54 19.66 45.64
N LEU A 306 -10.07 20.62 44.91
CA LEU A 306 -9.33 21.75 44.36
C LEU A 306 -9.61 23.00 45.20
N GLU A 307 -8.55 23.68 45.62
CA GLU A 307 -8.59 24.96 46.31
C GLU A 307 -7.72 26.00 45.59
N ILE A 308 -8.18 27.24 45.51
CA ILE A 308 -7.39 28.36 44.98
C ILE A 308 -7.25 29.42 46.07
N PHE A 309 -6.03 29.81 46.37
CA PHE A 309 -5.69 30.84 47.35
C PHE A 309 -5.08 32.07 46.67
N ASP A 310 -5.36 33.25 47.18
CA ASP A 310 -4.57 34.43 46.84
C ASP A 310 -3.19 34.40 47.53
N MET A 311 -2.32 35.34 47.17
CA MET A 311 -0.97 35.43 47.72
C MET A 311 -0.91 35.81 49.21
N SER A 312 -2.03 36.21 49.81
CA SER A 312 -2.15 36.42 51.26
C SER A 312 -2.60 35.16 52.01
N GLY A 313 -2.86 34.06 51.27
CA GLY A 313 -3.32 32.79 51.83
C GLY A 313 -4.83 32.71 52.04
N ARG A 314 -5.61 33.70 51.57
CA ARG A 314 -7.07 33.66 51.65
C ARG A 314 -7.60 32.72 50.56
N ASN A 315 -8.43 31.76 50.96
CA ASN A 315 -9.11 30.85 50.04
C ASN A 315 -10.19 31.61 49.24
N LEU A 316 -10.09 31.55 47.91
CA LEU A 316 -11.02 32.19 46.98
C LEU A 316 -11.94 31.20 46.26
N PHE A 317 -11.59 29.93 46.24
CA PHE A 317 -12.35 28.88 45.56
C PHE A 317 -12.09 27.54 46.20
N THR A 318 -13.16 26.80 46.45
CA THR A 318 -13.10 25.39 46.84
C THR A 318 -14.06 24.61 45.98
N LYS A 319 -13.58 23.51 45.40
CA LYS A 319 -14.42 22.54 44.70
C LYS A 319 -14.04 21.13 45.09
N ASN A 320 -15.01 20.41 45.65
CA ASN A 320 -14.91 18.96 45.81
C ASN A 320 -15.10 18.32 44.44
N LEU A 321 -14.09 17.59 43.97
CA LEU A 321 -14.07 16.91 42.68
C LEU A 321 -14.51 15.45 42.78
N GLY A 322 -14.45 14.89 44.00
CA GLY A 322 -14.77 13.48 44.24
C GLY A 322 -13.68 12.56 43.71
N PRO A 323 -14.02 11.33 43.29
CA PRO A 323 -13.04 10.40 42.77
C PRO A 323 -12.52 10.84 41.40
N LEU A 324 -11.19 10.92 41.25
CA LEU A 324 -10.52 11.26 40.00
C LEU A 324 -9.58 10.14 39.57
N SER A 325 -9.99 9.43 38.53
CA SER A 325 -9.19 8.41 37.84
C SER A 325 -8.76 8.83 36.43
N ILE A 326 -9.26 9.95 35.91
CA ILE A 326 -8.87 10.52 34.61
C ILE A 326 -8.68 12.03 34.73
N ARG A 327 -8.08 12.64 33.69
CA ARG A 327 -7.99 14.10 33.59
C ARG A 327 -9.37 14.74 33.71
N GLN A 328 -9.46 15.83 34.46
CA GLN A 328 -10.68 16.62 34.62
C GLN A 328 -10.36 18.10 34.40
N SER A 329 -11.16 18.75 33.54
CA SER A 329 -11.14 20.20 33.41
C SER A 329 -12.16 20.81 34.37
N VAL A 330 -11.72 21.82 35.12
CA VAL A 330 -12.52 22.53 36.10
C VAL A 330 -12.60 23.99 35.70
N GLY A 331 -13.81 24.45 35.39
CA GLY A 331 -14.09 25.87 35.22
C GLY A 331 -14.07 26.62 36.55
N LEU A 332 -13.35 27.73 36.56
CA LEU A 332 -13.29 28.75 37.60
C LEU A 332 -14.34 29.86 37.36
N SER A 333 -15.18 29.72 36.32
CA SER A 333 -16.15 30.74 35.89
C SER A 333 -17.29 31.00 36.87
N THR A 334 -17.45 30.17 37.90
CA THR A 334 -18.38 30.43 39.01
C THR A 334 -17.82 31.35 40.09
N VAL A 335 -16.56 31.78 39.99
CA VAL A 335 -15.93 32.69 40.96
C VAL A 335 -15.89 34.10 40.38
N SER A 336 -16.99 34.84 40.53
CA SER A 336 -17.18 36.22 40.05
C SER A 336 -16.18 37.26 40.59
N HIS A 337 -15.18 36.86 41.38
CA HIS A 337 -14.28 37.75 42.13
C HIS A 337 -12.78 37.42 42.00
N ILE A 338 -12.37 36.52 41.11
CA ILE A 338 -10.94 36.31 40.86
C ILE A 338 -10.46 37.35 39.83
N ALA A 339 -9.66 38.31 40.30
CA ALA A 339 -9.01 39.30 39.46
C ALA A 339 -7.83 38.69 38.68
N THR A 340 -7.29 39.44 37.72
CA THR A 340 -6.01 39.09 37.10
C THR A 340 -4.91 39.14 38.16
N GLY A 341 -4.10 38.09 38.29
CA GLY A 341 -3.10 38.01 39.36
C GLY A 341 -2.43 36.65 39.54
N SER A 342 -1.53 36.56 40.52
CA SER A 342 -0.91 35.29 40.94
C SER A 342 -1.74 34.62 42.04
N TYR A 343 -1.88 33.31 41.94
CA TYR A 343 -2.63 32.47 42.88
C TYR A 343 -1.88 31.17 43.16
N ILE A 344 -2.26 30.51 44.25
CA ILE A 344 -1.80 29.16 44.57
C ILE A 344 -2.97 28.20 44.38
N ALA A 345 -2.82 27.26 43.46
CA ALA A 345 -3.74 26.15 43.29
C ALA A 345 -3.27 24.93 44.09
N VAL A 346 -4.17 24.36 44.88
CA VAL A 346 -3.92 23.18 45.69
C VAL A 346 -4.90 22.09 45.29
N VAL A 347 -4.39 20.93 44.90
CA VAL A 347 -5.20 19.71 44.76
C VAL A 347 -4.81 18.77 45.89
N SER A 348 -5.79 18.37 46.70
CA SER A 348 -5.59 17.49 47.86
C SER A 348 -6.48 16.26 47.78
N ASP A 349 -5.98 15.12 48.25
CA ASP A 349 -6.75 13.91 48.55
C ASP A 349 -6.22 13.28 49.85
N GLY A 350 -6.95 13.46 50.95
CA GLY A 350 -6.48 13.06 52.28
C GLY A 350 -5.20 13.78 52.70
N GLY A 351 -4.11 13.04 52.91
CA GLY A 351 -2.79 13.57 53.29
C GLY A 351 -1.90 13.98 52.11
N ASP A 352 -2.28 13.62 50.88
CA ASP A 352 -1.52 13.98 49.68
C ASP A 352 -1.99 15.35 49.17
N GLN A 353 -1.03 16.24 48.91
CA GLN A 353 -1.32 17.56 48.34
C GLN A 353 -0.33 17.94 47.26
N ILE A 354 -0.82 18.64 46.25
CA ILE A 354 -0.02 19.25 45.20
C ILE A 354 -0.34 20.72 45.16
N ILE A 355 0.72 21.50 45.24
CA ILE A 355 0.66 22.95 45.32
C ILE A 355 1.34 23.50 44.07
N LYS A 356 0.65 24.37 43.35
CA LYS A 356 1.21 25.00 42.16
C LYS A 356 0.83 26.46 42.08
N LYS A 357 1.82 27.32 41.82
CA LYS A 357 1.57 28.71 41.47
C LYS A 357 0.94 28.78 40.08
N ILE A 358 -0.16 29.51 39.97
CA ILE A 358 -0.83 29.82 38.71
C ILE A 358 -0.96 31.34 38.57
N ILE A 359 -1.10 31.82 37.33
CA ILE A 359 -1.39 33.20 36.99
C ILE A 359 -2.72 33.18 36.25
N ILE A 360 -3.68 33.97 36.71
CA ILE A 360 -4.98 34.11 36.04
C ILE A 360 -4.93 35.43 35.29
N ILE A 361 -5.23 35.38 33.99
CA ILE A 361 -5.37 36.52 33.09
C ILE A 361 -6.78 36.53 32.50
N LYS A 362 -7.29 37.71 32.16
CA LYS A 362 -8.61 37.89 31.54
C LYS A 362 -8.49 38.13 30.06
#